data_AF-A0A7I7MEM7-F1
#
_entry.id   AF-A0A7I7MEM7-F1
#
_cell.length_a   1.000
_cell.length_b   1.000
_cell.length_c   1.000
_cell.angle_alpha   90.00
_cell.angle_beta   90.00
_cell.angle_gamma   90.00
#
_symmetry.space_group_name_H-M   'P 1'
#
loop_
_entity.id
_entity.type
_entity.pdbx_description
1 polymer ?
#
loop_
_entity_poly.entity_id
_entity_poly.type
_entity_poly.pdbx_seq_one_letter_code
_entity_poly.pdbx_strand_id
1 'polypeptide(L)'
;MGILFGFAPWIVYWILVGNVPFTAAVLVALAVSVAAFVVARLRHSPGRTLEIGAVATFVILAVLTFTVSQPFMERWIQPLSNAGIFAVTLVSALIGKPFVREFAEVGQPKEVIASDVFARITSTLTWVWIAAFGGMTISSLIPPLVQGDATILDTRTPLSFVCYWVVPFSLLGVAALLTRLLPERMVPPAEEIVRKTTFVAFAEAEIDQLIYLATEHANREVGAGKEAYDVRIGSKGVPLVGDDTRQSWPSTYKVRDRRS
;
A
#
# COMPACT_ATOMS: atom_id res chain seq x y z
N MET A 1 2.49 -6.11 9.70
CA MET A 1 3.81 -6.67 9.29
C MET A 1 3.76 -7.34 7.90
N GLY A 2 2.86 -6.96 6.99
CA GLY A 2 2.65 -7.68 5.71
C GLY A 2 3.48 -7.19 4.50
N ILE A 3 3.83 -5.90 4.44
CA ILE A 3 4.50 -5.29 3.26
C ILE A 3 5.89 -5.89 2.99
N LEU A 4 6.64 -6.23 4.05
CA LEU A 4 8.00 -6.76 3.93
C LEU A 4 8.05 -8.13 3.25
N PHE A 5 6.98 -8.93 3.35
CA PHE A 5 6.89 -10.22 2.68
C PHE A 5 6.83 -10.07 1.15
N GLY A 6 6.10 -9.07 0.65
CA GLY A 6 6.02 -8.79 -0.78
C GLY A 6 7.34 -8.35 -1.40
N PHE A 7 8.22 -7.74 -0.60
CA PHE A 7 9.54 -7.30 -1.04
C PHE A 7 10.65 -8.34 -0.82
N ALA A 8 10.34 -9.51 -0.25
CA ALA A 8 11.34 -10.50 0.13
C ALA A 8 12.33 -10.86 -0.99
N PRO A 9 11.92 -11.07 -2.26
CA PRO A 9 12.87 -11.36 -3.33
C PRO A 9 13.87 -10.24 -3.60
N TRP A 10 13.43 -8.97 -3.58
CA TRP A 10 14.30 -7.81 -3.77
C TRP A 10 15.22 -7.59 -2.58
N ILE A 11 14.74 -7.80 -1.36
CA ILE A 11 15.58 -7.71 -0.16
C ILE A 11 16.71 -8.74 -0.23
N VAL A 12 16.37 -10.00 -0.53
CA VAL A 12 17.36 -11.08 -0.70
C VAL A 12 18.34 -10.72 -1.81
N TYR A 13 17.84 -10.24 -2.95
CA TYR A 13 18.66 -9.82 -4.07
C TYR A 13 19.62 -8.68 -3.71
N TRP A 14 19.17 -7.60 -3.06
CA TRP A 14 20.01 -6.47 -2.69
C TRP A 14 21.11 -6.86 -1.71
N ILE A 15 20.85 -7.83 -0.83
CA ILE A 15 21.87 -8.40 0.06
C ILE A 15 22.91 -9.18 -0.74
N LEU A 16 22.48 -9.96 -1.74
CA LEU A 16 23.36 -10.88 -2.46
C LEU A 16 24.15 -10.22 -3.60
N VAL A 17 23.56 -9.30 -4.34
CA VAL A 17 24.12 -8.76 -5.61
C VAL A 17 25.49 -8.11 -5.45
N GLY A 18 25.82 -7.57 -4.27
CA GLY A 18 27.14 -7.01 -3.96
C GLY A 18 28.12 -7.97 -3.29
N ASN A 19 27.69 -9.18 -2.92
CA ASN A 19 28.46 -10.10 -2.06
C ASN A 19 28.73 -11.47 -2.71
N VAL A 20 27.94 -11.87 -3.70
CA VAL A 20 28.08 -13.17 -4.39
C VAL A 20 27.99 -12.98 -5.90
N PRO A 21 28.37 -13.99 -6.72
CA PRO A 21 28.22 -13.90 -8.17
C PRO A 21 26.79 -13.57 -8.58
N PHE A 22 26.64 -12.72 -9.62
CA PHE A 22 25.33 -12.25 -10.08
C PHE A 22 24.36 -13.37 -10.44
N THR A 23 24.86 -14.43 -11.08
CA THR A 23 24.08 -15.64 -11.39
C THR A 23 23.45 -16.23 -10.13
N ALA A 24 24.24 -16.40 -9.05
CA ALA A 24 23.74 -16.91 -7.79
C ALA A 24 22.72 -15.95 -7.16
N ALA A 25 23.02 -14.64 -7.11
CA ALA A 25 22.12 -13.64 -6.53
C ALA A 25 20.75 -13.63 -7.23
N VAL A 26 20.74 -13.63 -8.57
CA VAL A 26 19.52 -13.61 -9.39
C VAL A 26 18.74 -14.92 -9.27
N LEU A 27 19.41 -16.08 -9.30
CA LEU A 27 18.75 -17.38 -9.18
C LEU A 27 18.13 -17.59 -7.78
N VAL A 28 18.79 -17.16 -6.71
CA VAL A 28 18.22 -17.20 -5.37
C VAL A 28 17.00 -16.28 -5.28
N ALA A 29 17.10 -15.05 -5.79
CA ALA A 29 15.97 -14.12 -5.80
C ALA A 29 14.79 -14.64 -6.64
N LEU A 30 15.06 -15.29 -7.77
CA LEU A 30 14.05 -15.96 -8.58
C LEU A 30 13.39 -17.12 -7.81
N ALA A 31 14.18 -17.97 -7.16
CA ALA A 31 13.65 -19.06 -6.34
C ALA A 31 12.76 -18.54 -5.20
N VAL A 32 13.19 -17.48 -4.51
CA VAL A 32 12.39 -16.82 -3.47
C VAL A 32 11.11 -16.22 -4.05
N SER A 33 11.16 -15.61 -5.24
CA SER A 33 9.97 -15.06 -5.93
C SER A 33 8.95 -16.15 -6.25
N VAL A 34 9.41 -17.29 -6.80
CA VAL A 34 8.56 -18.43 -7.14
C VAL A 34 7.98 -19.04 -5.87
N ALA A 35 8.79 -19.24 -4.83
CA ALA A 35 8.33 -19.78 -3.55
C ALA A 35 7.27 -18.87 -2.92
N ALA A 36 7.50 -17.56 -2.88
CA ALA A 36 6.54 -16.58 -2.38
C ALA A 36 5.23 -16.64 -3.16
N PHE A 37 5.29 -16.64 -4.50
CA PHE A 37 4.12 -16.76 -5.37
C PHE A 37 3.33 -18.06 -5.14
N VAL A 38 4.01 -19.20 -4.99
CA VAL A 38 3.36 -20.49 -4.72
C VAL A 38 2.69 -20.47 -3.34
N VAL A 39 3.38 -20.00 -2.30
CA VAL A 39 2.81 -19.92 -0.94
C VAL A 39 1.60 -19.01 -0.90
N ALA A 40 1.65 -17.84 -1.55
CA ALA A 40 0.54 -16.92 -1.63
C ALA A 40 -0.65 -17.50 -2.41
N ARG A 41 -0.37 -18.25 -3.49
CA ARG A 41 -1.40 -18.96 -4.26
C ARG A 41 -2.13 -20.01 -3.43
N LEU A 42 -1.40 -20.76 -2.60
CA LEU A 42 -1.94 -21.78 -1.70
C LEU A 42 -2.73 -21.16 -0.53
N ARG A 43 -2.28 -20.01 -0.02
CA ARG A 43 -2.91 -19.33 1.12
C ARG A 43 -4.01 -18.35 0.75
N HIS A 44 -4.33 -18.21 -0.54
CA HIS A 44 -5.25 -17.17 -1.03
C HIS A 44 -4.91 -15.77 -0.49
N SER A 45 -3.60 -15.49 -0.36
CA SER A 45 -3.12 -14.25 0.25
C SER A 45 -3.30 -13.06 -0.71
N PRO A 46 -3.63 -11.87 -0.20
CA PRO A 46 -3.48 -10.64 -0.97
C PRO A 46 -1.98 -10.31 -1.16
N GLY A 47 -1.64 -9.49 -2.16
CA GLY A 47 -0.24 -9.18 -2.54
C GLY A 47 0.18 -9.69 -3.92
N ARG A 48 -0.76 -10.24 -4.71
CA ARG A 48 -0.49 -11.00 -5.93
C ARG A 48 0.17 -10.16 -7.03
N THR A 49 -0.10 -8.86 -7.06
CA THR A 49 0.45 -7.95 -8.07
C THR A 49 1.97 -7.83 -7.94
N LEU A 50 2.47 -7.69 -6.70
CA LEU A 50 3.89 -7.52 -6.42
C LEU A 50 4.67 -8.83 -6.62
N GLU A 51 4.08 -9.97 -6.27
CA GLU A 51 4.69 -11.29 -6.46
C GLU A 51 4.84 -11.67 -7.94
N ILE A 52 3.79 -11.44 -8.75
CA ILE A 52 3.87 -11.65 -10.20
C ILE A 52 4.95 -10.74 -10.80
N GLY A 53 4.98 -9.48 -10.37
CA GLY A 53 6.00 -8.53 -10.79
C GLY A 53 7.42 -8.95 -10.39
N ALA A 54 7.59 -9.56 -9.20
CA ALA A 54 8.86 -10.09 -8.74
C ALA A 54 9.34 -11.23 -9.63
N VAL A 55 8.48 -12.23 -9.85
CA VAL A 55 8.79 -13.36 -10.73
C VAL A 55 9.16 -12.86 -12.13
N ALA A 56 8.35 -11.97 -12.72
CA ALA A 56 8.63 -11.40 -14.03
C ALA A 56 9.99 -10.68 -14.08
N THR A 57 10.26 -9.82 -13.09
CA THR A 57 11.52 -9.06 -13.00
C THR A 57 12.73 -10.01 -12.90
N PHE A 58 12.68 -10.99 -12.01
CA PHE A 58 13.81 -11.90 -11.78
C PHE A 58 13.99 -12.92 -12.90
N VAL A 59 12.92 -13.31 -13.62
CA VAL A 59 13.05 -14.09 -14.85
C VAL A 59 13.78 -13.29 -15.92
N ILE A 60 13.42 -12.01 -16.13
CA ILE A 60 14.10 -11.13 -17.08
C ILE A 60 15.58 -10.98 -16.69
N LEU A 61 15.87 -10.67 -15.42
CA LEU A 61 17.25 -10.56 -14.94
C LEU A 61 18.02 -11.87 -15.10
N ALA A 62 17.40 -13.03 -14.87
CA ALA A 62 18.04 -14.32 -15.05
C ALA A 62 18.44 -14.53 -16.52
N VAL A 63 17.52 -14.29 -17.45
CA VAL A 63 17.79 -14.37 -18.88
C VAL A 63 18.92 -13.42 -19.28
N LEU A 64 18.90 -12.16 -18.82
CA LEU A 64 19.96 -11.19 -19.10
C LEU A 64 21.31 -11.64 -18.55
N THR A 65 21.34 -12.23 -17.36
CA THR A 65 22.58 -12.71 -16.73
C THR A 65 23.25 -13.82 -17.54
N PHE A 66 22.49 -14.64 -18.28
CA PHE A 66 23.04 -15.71 -19.13
C PHE A 66 23.28 -15.30 -20.58
N THR A 67 22.70 -14.18 -21.04
CA THR A 67 22.74 -13.77 -22.45
C THR A 67 23.69 -12.61 -22.71
N VAL A 68 24.00 -11.81 -21.70
CA VAL A 68 24.81 -10.59 -21.84
C VAL A 68 26.18 -10.74 -21.16
N SER A 69 27.15 -9.91 -21.56
CA SER A 69 28.50 -9.92 -21.04
C SER A 69 28.58 -9.49 -19.56
N GLN A 70 29.59 -10.00 -18.85
CA GLN A 70 29.82 -9.67 -17.44
C GLN A 70 29.98 -8.16 -17.18
N PRO A 71 30.75 -7.38 -17.98
CA PRO A 71 30.88 -5.93 -17.76
C PRO A 71 29.54 -5.18 -17.90
N PHE A 72 28.66 -5.65 -18.79
CA PHE A 72 27.31 -5.09 -18.89
C PHE A 72 26.50 -5.39 -17.63
N MET A 73 26.58 -6.61 -17.10
CA MET A 73 25.90 -6.96 -15.86
C MET A 73 26.43 -6.13 -14.69
N GLU A 74 27.75 -5.99 -14.52
CA GLU A 74 28.35 -5.18 -13.45
C GLU A 74 27.84 -3.74 -13.42
N ARG A 75 27.53 -3.19 -14.61
CA ARG A 75 27.04 -1.83 -14.80
C ARG A 75 25.51 -1.71 -14.67
N TRP A 76 24.74 -2.66 -15.19
CA TRP A 76 23.29 -2.50 -15.38
C TRP A 76 22.43 -3.35 -14.44
N ILE A 77 23.00 -4.31 -13.72
CA ILE A 77 22.24 -5.25 -12.87
C ILE A 77 21.44 -4.57 -11.76
N GLN A 78 22.01 -3.53 -11.13
CA GLN A 78 21.32 -2.78 -10.08
C GLN A 78 20.23 -1.84 -10.62
N PRO A 79 20.53 -0.99 -11.64
CA PRO A 79 19.50 -0.17 -12.28
C PRO A 79 18.32 -0.98 -12.82
N LEU A 80 18.59 -2.13 -13.45
CA LEU A 80 17.53 -2.97 -14.02
C LEU A 80 16.63 -3.58 -12.94
N SER A 81 17.18 -4.00 -11.80
CA SER A 81 16.40 -4.50 -10.68
C SER A 81 15.54 -3.39 -10.04
N ASN A 82 16.12 -2.21 -9.83
CA ASN A 82 15.40 -1.04 -9.32
C ASN A 82 14.30 -0.58 -10.29
N ALA A 83 14.57 -0.59 -11.60
CA ALA A 83 13.59 -0.30 -12.63
C ALA A 83 12.45 -1.33 -12.64
N GLY A 84 12.74 -2.62 -12.38
CA GLY A 84 11.74 -3.66 -12.26
C GLY A 84 10.76 -3.42 -11.12
N ILE A 85 11.24 -3.19 -9.90
CA ILE A 85 10.37 -2.90 -8.75
C ILE A 85 9.61 -1.58 -8.93
N PHE A 86 10.25 -0.56 -9.51
CA PHE A 86 9.60 0.71 -9.83
C PHE A 86 8.46 0.52 -10.84
N ALA A 87 8.71 -0.20 -11.94
CA ALA A 87 7.71 -0.46 -12.97
C ALA A 87 6.53 -1.26 -12.42
N VAL A 88 6.78 -2.31 -11.63
CA VAL A 88 5.72 -3.13 -11.01
C VAL A 88 4.84 -2.29 -10.09
N THR A 89 5.46 -1.48 -9.22
CA THR A 89 4.72 -0.66 -8.26
C THR A 89 3.97 0.49 -8.93
N LEU A 90 4.56 1.10 -9.97
CA LEU A 90 3.91 2.13 -10.76
C LEU A 90 2.70 1.58 -11.53
N VAL A 91 2.86 0.45 -12.24
CA VAL A 91 1.77 -0.20 -12.99
C VAL A 91 0.65 -0.63 -12.05
N SER A 92 0.99 -1.17 -10.87
CA SER A 92 0.03 -1.48 -9.80
C SER A 92 -0.82 -0.26 -9.40
N ALA A 93 -0.20 0.90 -9.21
CA ALA A 93 -0.93 2.14 -8.90
C ALA A 93 -1.78 2.63 -10.09
N LEU A 94 -1.27 2.58 -11.31
CA LEU A 94 -1.97 3.04 -12.52
C LEU A 94 -3.20 2.19 -12.87
N ILE A 95 -3.18 0.88 -12.58
CA ILE A 95 -4.33 -0.02 -12.75
C ILE A 95 -5.34 0.12 -11.59
N GLY A 96 -5.10 1.04 -10.64
CA GLY A 96 -5.99 1.28 -9.50
C GLY A 96 -5.91 0.20 -8.42
N LYS A 97 -4.85 -0.60 -8.41
CA LYS A 97 -4.59 -1.65 -7.42
C LYS A 97 -3.34 -1.31 -6.59
N PRO A 98 -3.38 -0.28 -5.73
CA PRO A 98 -2.22 0.14 -4.95
C PRO A 98 -1.69 -1.01 -4.09
N PHE A 99 -0.43 -1.42 -4.31
CA PHE A 99 0.13 -2.61 -3.64
C PHE A 99 0.11 -2.49 -2.11
N VAL A 100 0.28 -1.29 -1.54
CA VAL A 100 0.22 -1.07 -0.09
C VAL A 100 -1.15 -1.45 0.47
N ARG A 101 -2.22 -1.21 -0.30
CA ARG A 101 -3.58 -1.54 0.10
C ARG A 101 -3.77 -3.04 0.25
N GLU A 102 -3.26 -3.85 -0.70
CA GLU A 102 -3.35 -5.31 -0.63
C GLU A 102 -2.74 -5.86 0.68
N PHE A 103 -1.64 -5.28 1.17
CA PHE A 103 -1.04 -5.68 2.45
C PHE A 103 -1.71 -5.06 3.68
N ALA A 104 -2.26 -3.85 3.54
CA ALA A 104 -2.90 -3.14 4.64
C ALA A 104 -4.31 -3.68 4.97
N GLU A 105 -4.98 -4.31 4.00
CA GLU A 105 -6.30 -4.94 4.20
C GLU A 105 -6.24 -6.19 5.08
N VAL A 106 -5.08 -6.84 5.17
CA VAL A 106 -4.91 -8.09 5.94
C VAL A 106 -5.18 -7.83 7.42
N GLY A 107 -6.23 -8.48 7.94
CA GLY A 107 -6.60 -8.41 9.35
C GLY A 107 -7.35 -7.14 9.75
N GLN A 108 -7.75 -6.29 8.79
CA GLN A 108 -8.57 -5.11 9.07
C GLN A 108 -10.06 -5.41 8.97
N PRO A 109 -10.91 -4.79 9.80
CA PRO A 109 -12.37 -4.87 9.67
C PRO A 109 -12.84 -4.33 8.31
N LYS A 110 -13.94 -4.88 7.78
CA LYS A 110 -14.48 -4.49 6.46
C LYS A 110 -14.88 -3.00 6.43
N GLU A 111 -15.33 -2.48 7.55
CA GLU A 111 -15.72 -1.08 7.74
C GLU A 111 -14.51 -0.14 7.59
N VAL A 112 -13.33 -0.57 8.05
CA VAL A 112 -12.08 0.18 7.90
C VAL A 112 -11.62 0.15 6.44
N ILE A 113 -11.66 -1.03 5.81
CA ILE A 113 -11.25 -1.21 4.40
C ILE A 113 -12.12 -0.40 3.44
N ALA A 114 -13.42 -0.28 3.74
CA ALA A 114 -14.37 0.49 2.95
C ALA A 114 -14.29 2.02 3.18
N SER A 115 -13.49 2.48 4.15
CA SER A 115 -13.39 3.90 4.47
C SER A 115 -12.56 4.69 3.45
N ASP A 116 -13.00 5.90 3.13
CA ASP A 116 -12.27 6.83 2.24
C ASP A 116 -10.90 7.22 2.82
N VAL A 117 -10.80 7.26 4.16
CA VAL A 117 -9.55 7.54 4.89
C VAL A 117 -8.53 6.44 4.64
N PHE A 118 -8.93 5.17 4.75
CA PHE A 118 -8.06 4.04 4.48
C PHE A 118 -7.59 4.02 3.01
N ALA A 119 -8.49 4.29 2.07
CA ALA A 119 -8.14 4.42 0.66
C ALA A 119 -7.12 5.55 0.41
N ARG A 120 -7.30 6.70 1.06
CA ARG A 120 -6.38 7.85 0.96
C ARG A 120 -5.00 7.56 1.55
N ILE A 121 -4.94 6.94 2.73
CA ILE A 121 -3.69 6.58 3.40
C ILE A 121 -2.91 5.58 2.54
N THR A 122 -3.55 4.49 2.13
CA THR A 122 -2.89 3.44 1.34
C THR A 122 -2.44 3.94 -0.04
N SER A 123 -3.21 4.82 -0.67
CA SER A 123 -2.82 5.49 -1.92
C SER A 123 -1.61 6.41 -1.73
N THR A 124 -1.61 7.24 -0.69
CA THR A 124 -0.49 8.16 -0.41
C THR A 124 0.80 7.39 -0.12
N LEU A 125 0.71 6.35 0.70
CA LEU A 125 1.85 5.47 0.99
C LEU A 125 2.35 4.77 -0.28
N THR A 126 1.46 4.32 -1.16
CA THR A 126 1.86 3.73 -2.45
C THR A 126 2.69 4.72 -3.27
N TRP A 127 2.27 5.98 -3.37
CA TRP A 127 3.03 7.02 -4.07
C TRP A 127 4.37 7.36 -3.41
N VAL A 128 4.45 7.34 -2.08
CA VAL A 128 5.73 7.49 -1.35
C VAL A 128 6.72 6.39 -1.74
N TRP A 129 6.26 5.14 -1.78
CA TRP A 129 7.09 4.01 -2.21
C TRP A 129 7.47 4.10 -3.69
N ILE A 130 6.55 4.48 -4.57
CA ILE A 130 6.84 4.70 -6.01
C ILE A 130 7.91 5.79 -6.17
N ALA A 131 7.81 6.90 -5.43
CA ALA A 131 8.80 7.96 -5.46
C ALA A 131 10.18 7.48 -4.97
N ALA A 132 10.21 6.66 -3.90
CA ALA A 132 11.45 6.05 -3.42
C ALA A 132 12.09 5.13 -4.47
N PHE A 133 11.32 4.20 -5.06
CA PHE A 133 11.83 3.30 -6.11
C PHE A 133 12.22 4.05 -7.38
N GLY A 134 11.52 5.12 -7.73
CA GLY A 134 11.89 6.01 -8.83
C GLY A 134 13.23 6.70 -8.56
N GLY A 135 13.40 7.25 -7.36
CA GLY A 135 14.66 7.85 -6.91
C GLY A 135 15.82 6.85 -6.89
N MET A 136 15.58 5.61 -6.43
CA MET A 136 16.56 4.51 -6.49
C MET A 136 16.96 4.19 -7.93
N THR A 137 16.00 4.12 -8.84
CA THR A 137 16.23 3.84 -10.26
C THR A 137 17.05 4.95 -10.91
N ILE A 138 16.65 6.21 -10.73
CA ILE A 138 17.37 7.37 -11.27
C ILE A 138 18.78 7.44 -10.70
N SER A 139 18.93 7.30 -9.38
CA SER A 139 20.23 7.28 -8.71
C SER A 139 21.14 6.22 -9.29
N SER A 140 20.68 4.97 -9.37
CA SER A 140 21.47 3.87 -9.90
C SER A 140 21.76 3.99 -11.40
N LEU A 141 20.98 4.75 -12.19
CA LEU A 141 21.28 5.05 -13.59
C LEU A 141 22.43 6.05 -13.79
N ILE A 142 22.75 6.88 -12.79
CA ILE A 142 23.77 7.93 -12.92
C ILE A 142 25.17 7.35 -13.17
N PRO A 143 25.70 6.40 -12.35
CA PRO A 143 27.05 5.87 -12.58
C PRO A 143 27.20 5.20 -13.94
N PRO A 144 26.28 4.33 -14.41
CA PRO A 144 26.33 3.80 -15.75
C PRO A 144 26.34 4.85 -16.84
N LEU A 145 25.64 5.97 -16.71
CA LEU A 145 25.58 6.97 -17.79
C LEU A 145 26.78 7.92 -17.80
N VAL A 146 27.33 8.24 -16.63
CA VAL A 146 28.43 9.21 -16.48
C VAL A 146 29.80 8.54 -16.54
N GLN A 147 29.91 7.30 -16.03
CA GLN A 147 31.18 6.61 -15.87
C GLN A 147 31.10 5.23 -16.56
N GLY A 148 31.77 5.11 -17.71
CA GLY A 148 31.71 3.93 -18.58
C GLY A 148 32.08 2.61 -17.89
N ASP A 149 32.97 2.69 -16.90
CA ASP A 149 33.49 1.55 -16.14
C ASP A 149 32.84 1.42 -14.74
N ALA A 150 31.69 2.06 -14.51
CA ALA A 150 30.99 1.97 -13.23
C ALA A 150 30.56 0.53 -12.93
N THR A 151 30.98 0.03 -11.77
CA THR A 151 30.60 -1.29 -11.26
C THR A 151 29.99 -1.19 -9.87
N ILE A 152 29.00 -2.02 -9.58
CA ILE A 152 28.36 -2.11 -8.26
C ILE A 152 29.34 -2.48 -7.13
N LEU A 153 30.46 -3.11 -7.49
CA LEU A 153 31.52 -3.56 -6.58
C LEU A 153 32.55 -2.44 -6.29
N ASP A 154 32.45 -1.29 -6.95
CA ASP A 154 33.40 -0.20 -6.77
C ASP A 154 33.13 0.55 -5.46
N THR A 155 34.05 0.38 -4.52
CA THR A 155 34.07 1.06 -3.22
C THR A 155 35.02 2.25 -3.17
N ARG A 156 35.79 2.48 -4.24
CA ARG A 156 36.81 3.54 -4.29
C ARG A 156 36.26 4.82 -4.91
N THR A 157 35.33 4.70 -5.86
CA THR A 157 34.73 5.87 -6.49
C THR A 157 33.51 6.35 -5.70
N PRO A 158 33.50 7.60 -5.21
CA PRO A 158 32.40 8.12 -4.39
C PRO A 158 31.07 8.17 -5.12
N LEU A 159 31.07 8.44 -6.43
CA LEU A 159 29.86 8.44 -7.25
C LEU A 159 29.18 7.06 -7.24
N SER A 160 29.95 5.98 -7.42
CA SER A 160 29.45 4.60 -7.51
C SER A 160 28.80 4.16 -6.20
N PHE A 161 29.50 4.23 -5.06
CA PHE A 161 28.91 3.76 -3.80
C PHE A 161 27.76 4.66 -3.31
N VAL A 162 27.80 5.97 -3.57
CA VAL A 162 26.70 6.86 -3.18
C VAL A 162 25.44 6.56 -3.98
N CYS A 163 25.57 6.42 -5.30
CA CYS A 163 24.43 6.24 -6.19
C CYS A 163 23.84 4.82 -6.15
N TYR A 164 24.68 3.81 -5.90
CA TYR A 164 24.25 2.41 -5.81
C TYR A 164 23.80 2.00 -4.40
N TRP A 165 24.35 2.60 -3.35
CA TRP A 165 24.07 2.18 -1.97
C TRP A 165 23.49 3.32 -1.11
N VAL A 166 24.21 4.41 -0.91
CA VAL A 166 23.81 5.43 0.08
C VAL A 166 22.43 6.01 -0.24
N VAL A 167 22.23 6.50 -1.47
CA VAL A 167 20.96 7.11 -1.89
C VAL A 167 19.83 6.08 -1.88
N PRO A 168 19.96 4.89 -2.50
CA PRO A 168 18.87 3.91 -2.48
C PRO A 168 18.43 3.48 -1.07
N PHE A 169 19.37 3.15 -0.18
CA PHE A 169 19.03 2.71 1.17
C PHE A 169 18.51 3.86 2.04
N SER A 170 18.97 5.10 1.83
CA SER A 170 18.40 6.27 2.50
C SER A 170 16.94 6.49 2.09
N LEU A 171 16.62 6.38 0.79
CA LEU A 171 15.25 6.51 0.29
C LEU A 171 14.33 5.42 0.86
N LEU A 172 14.81 4.17 0.93
CA LEU A 172 14.08 3.07 1.58
C LEU A 172 13.82 3.37 3.07
N GLY A 173 14.82 3.86 3.79
CA GLY A 173 14.70 4.25 5.19
C GLY A 173 13.67 5.35 5.41
N VAL A 174 13.70 6.41 4.58
CA VAL A 174 12.71 7.49 4.62
C VAL A 174 11.31 6.98 4.30
N ALA A 175 11.14 6.15 3.27
CA ALA A 175 9.83 5.56 2.92
C ALA A 175 9.27 4.69 4.05
N ALA A 176 10.13 3.91 4.72
CA ALA A 176 9.74 3.12 5.88
C ALA A 176 9.32 3.98 7.08
N LEU A 177 10.02 5.08 7.36
CA LEU A 177 9.65 6.04 8.41
C LEU A 177 8.32 6.74 8.08
N LEU A 178 8.14 7.19 6.84
CA LEU A 178 6.90 7.81 6.39
C LEU A 178 5.71 6.84 6.47
N THR A 179 5.94 5.54 6.22
CA THR A 179 4.91 4.50 6.39
C THR A 179 4.41 4.40 7.83
N ARG A 180 5.25 4.75 8.82
CA ARG A 180 4.84 4.80 10.23
C ARG A 180 4.20 6.14 10.62
N LEU A 181 4.79 7.26 10.17
CA LEU A 181 4.42 8.59 10.64
C LEU A 181 3.21 9.20 9.91
N LEU A 182 2.99 8.86 8.63
CA LEU A 182 1.91 9.47 7.84
C LEU A 182 0.50 9.03 8.29
N PRO A 183 0.23 7.74 8.58
CA PRO A 183 -1.09 7.33 9.03
C PRO A 183 -1.53 8.07 10.30
N GLU A 184 -0.64 8.22 11.29
CA GLU A 184 -0.94 8.93 12.54
C GLU A 184 -1.38 10.38 12.32
N ARG A 185 -0.82 11.05 11.30
CA ARG A 185 -1.18 12.43 10.96
C ARG A 185 -2.42 12.54 10.06
N MET A 186 -2.79 11.46 9.39
CA MET A 186 -3.89 11.44 8.42
C MET A 186 -5.21 10.92 9.01
N VAL A 187 -5.17 10.21 10.15
CA VAL A 187 -6.39 9.83 10.86
C VAL A 187 -6.96 11.08 11.56
N PRO A 188 -8.19 11.52 11.23
CA PRO A 188 -8.84 12.61 11.94
C PRO A 188 -9.00 12.26 13.43
N PRO A 189 -9.07 13.25 14.33
CA PRO A 189 -9.48 13.02 15.71
C PRO A 189 -10.74 12.17 15.75
N ALA A 190 -10.84 11.23 16.70
CA ALA A 190 -11.97 10.30 16.77
C ALA A 190 -13.35 11.01 16.79
N GLU A 191 -13.37 12.26 17.28
CA GLU A 191 -14.54 13.12 17.33
C GLU A 191 -15.00 13.63 15.95
N GLU A 192 -14.06 13.86 15.03
CA GLU A 192 -14.38 14.38 13.69
C GLU A 192 -14.79 13.29 12.69
N ILE A 193 -14.65 12.01 13.07
CA ILE A 193 -15.00 10.88 12.22
C ILE A 193 -16.53 10.81 12.05
N VAL A 194 -16.99 11.14 10.85
CA VAL A 194 -18.40 10.98 10.45
C VAL A 194 -18.69 9.51 10.20
N ARG A 195 -19.46 8.89 11.08
CA ARG A 195 -19.96 7.52 10.95
C ARG A 195 -21.21 7.53 10.09
N LYS A 196 -21.36 6.51 9.25
CA LYS A 196 -22.55 6.28 8.41
C LYS A 196 -23.32 5.10 8.99
N THR A 197 -24.61 5.26 9.18
CA THR A 197 -25.54 4.19 9.59
C THR A 197 -26.83 4.29 8.79
N THR A 198 -27.71 3.31 8.93
CA THR A 198 -29.04 3.30 8.36
C THR A 198 -30.04 2.94 9.44
N PHE A 199 -31.13 3.70 9.55
CA PHE A 199 -32.21 3.41 10.47
C PHE A 199 -33.52 3.21 9.71
N VAL A 200 -34.47 2.50 10.32
CA VAL A 200 -35.78 2.24 9.72
C VAL A 200 -36.80 3.20 10.33
N ALA A 201 -37.59 3.83 9.48
CA ALA A 201 -38.70 4.69 9.88
C ALA A 201 -39.92 4.46 8.97
N PHE A 202 -41.10 4.90 9.40
CA PHE A 202 -42.29 4.85 8.57
C PHE A 202 -42.17 5.82 7.38
N ALA A 203 -42.77 5.46 6.24
CA ALA A 203 -42.74 6.27 5.03
C ALA A 203 -43.39 7.66 5.21
N GLU A 204 -44.34 7.77 6.13
CA GLU A 204 -45.09 9.00 6.46
C GLU A 204 -44.43 9.81 7.59
N ALA A 205 -43.26 9.41 8.08
CA ALA A 205 -42.61 10.09 9.21
C ALA A 205 -42.18 11.52 8.83
N GLU A 206 -42.53 12.47 9.69
CA GLU A 206 -42.11 13.87 9.54
C GLU A 206 -40.61 14.03 9.80
N ILE A 207 -40.03 15.13 9.31
CA ILE A 207 -38.59 15.43 9.44
C ILE A 207 -38.15 15.39 10.91
N ASP A 208 -38.92 15.95 11.83
CA ASP A 208 -38.58 15.97 13.25
C ASP A 208 -38.58 14.56 13.86
N GLN A 209 -39.51 13.70 13.44
CA GLN A 209 -39.56 12.29 13.86
C GLN A 209 -38.38 11.51 13.30
N LEU A 210 -38.01 11.76 12.05
CA LEU A 210 -36.83 11.17 11.43
C LEU A 210 -35.54 11.59 12.16
N ILE A 211 -35.41 12.87 12.54
CA ILE A 211 -34.25 13.38 13.28
C ILE A 211 -34.17 12.75 14.67
N TYR A 212 -35.32 12.63 15.34
CA TYR A 212 -35.40 11.95 16.63
C TYR A 212 -34.96 10.49 16.54
N LEU A 213 -35.54 9.72 15.62
CA LEU A 213 -35.22 8.31 15.42
C LEU A 213 -33.76 8.09 15.00
N ALA A 214 -33.23 8.95 14.12
CA ALA A 214 -31.83 8.92 13.71
C ALA A 214 -30.90 9.14 14.91
N THR A 215 -31.23 10.09 15.78
CA THR A 215 -30.44 10.44 16.97
C THR A 215 -30.50 9.32 18.01
N GLU A 216 -31.68 8.76 18.26
CA GLU A 216 -31.84 7.65 19.21
C GLU A 216 -31.09 6.39 18.73
N HIS A 217 -31.20 6.08 17.44
CA HIS A 217 -30.47 4.98 16.83
C HIS A 217 -28.94 5.19 16.93
N ALA A 218 -28.46 6.38 16.58
CA ALA A 218 -27.04 6.71 16.69
C ALA A 218 -26.54 6.58 18.14
N ASN A 219 -27.27 7.13 19.13
CA ASN A 219 -26.89 7.03 20.55
C ASN A 219 -26.83 5.58 21.05
N ARG A 220 -27.70 4.69 20.56
CA ARG A 220 -27.62 3.25 20.86
C ARG A 220 -26.38 2.59 20.28
N GLU A 221 -25.95 2.99 19.07
CA GLU A 221 -24.72 2.47 18.44
C GLU A 221 -23.43 2.94 19.13
N VAL A 222 -23.42 4.16 19.70
CA VAL A 222 -22.19 4.72 20.29
C VAL A 222 -21.79 4.00 21.59
N GLY A 223 -22.76 3.51 22.36
CA GLY A 223 -22.53 2.81 23.63
C GLY A 223 -22.34 3.73 24.84
N ALA A 224 -22.14 3.12 26.01
CA ALA A 224 -22.08 3.86 27.29
C ALA A 224 -20.87 4.80 27.39
N GLY A 225 -21.12 6.03 27.90
CA GLY A 225 -20.08 7.04 28.15
C GLY A 225 -19.82 8.03 27.01
N LYS A 226 -20.44 7.83 25.85
CA LYS A 226 -20.30 8.67 24.66
C LYS A 226 -21.66 9.09 24.12
N GLU A 227 -21.71 10.17 23.36
CA GLU A 227 -22.94 10.65 22.71
C GLU A 227 -22.73 10.91 21.22
N ALA A 228 -23.78 10.67 20.44
CA ALA A 228 -23.83 11.05 19.04
C ALA A 228 -24.16 12.55 18.92
N TYR A 229 -23.44 13.26 18.06
CA TYR A 229 -23.68 14.68 17.76
C TYR A 229 -23.52 14.95 16.26
N ASP A 230 -23.97 16.12 15.77
CA ASP A 230 -23.99 16.46 14.33
C ASP A 230 -24.70 15.37 13.49
N VAL A 231 -25.84 14.87 13.99
CA VAL A 231 -26.65 13.85 13.33
C VAL A 231 -27.34 14.46 12.11
N ARG A 232 -27.17 13.85 10.94
CA ARG A 232 -27.76 14.28 9.67
C ARG A 232 -28.40 13.10 8.97
N ILE A 233 -29.54 13.35 8.33
CA ILE A 233 -30.29 12.35 7.58
C ILE A 233 -30.04 12.59 6.10
N GLY A 234 -29.89 11.51 5.34
CA GLY A 234 -29.79 11.60 3.89
C GLY A 234 -31.11 11.97 3.24
N SER A 235 -31.05 12.38 1.99
CA SER A 235 -32.17 13.02 1.28
C SER A 235 -33.32 12.09 0.90
N LYS A 236 -33.14 10.77 0.94
CA LYS A 236 -34.14 9.81 0.47
C LYS A 236 -34.08 8.47 1.21
N GLY A 237 -35.24 8.03 1.70
CA GLY A 237 -35.46 6.68 2.20
C GLY A 237 -35.65 5.66 1.07
N VAL A 238 -35.17 4.43 1.29
CA VAL A 238 -35.37 3.29 0.38
C VAL A 238 -36.36 2.31 1.01
N PRO A 239 -37.49 1.98 0.36
CA PRO A 239 -38.49 1.06 0.91
C PRO A 239 -37.91 -0.33 1.15
N LEU A 240 -38.43 -1.01 2.17
CA LEU A 240 -38.01 -2.36 2.50
C LEU A 240 -38.65 -3.38 1.56
N VAL A 241 -37.92 -4.45 1.25
CA VAL A 241 -38.42 -5.50 0.35
C VAL A 241 -39.64 -6.17 0.99
N GLY A 242 -40.81 -6.00 0.38
CA GLY A 242 -42.08 -6.56 0.87
C GLY A 242 -42.82 -5.72 1.91
N ASP A 243 -42.34 -4.51 2.22
CA ASP A 243 -43.02 -3.56 3.12
C ASP A 243 -42.83 -2.12 2.64
N ASP A 244 -43.87 -1.58 1.98
CA ASP A 244 -43.89 -0.21 1.48
C ASP A 244 -44.20 0.82 2.57
N THR A 245 -44.64 0.39 3.76
CA THR A 245 -44.97 1.29 4.86
C THR A 245 -43.73 1.78 5.61
N ARG A 246 -42.58 1.12 5.41
CA ARG A 246 -41.31 1.42 6.08
C ARG A 246 -40.19 1.64 5.09
N GLN A 247 -39.32 2.60 5.42
CA GLN A 247 -38.17 2.96 4.62
C GLN A 247 -36.90 2.92 5.46
N SER A 248 -35.82 2.45 4.85
CA SER A 248 -34.46 2.58 5.37
C SER A 248 -33.89 3.95 4.98
N TRP A 249 -33.50 4.73 5.98
CA TRP A 249 -32.95 6.06 5.80
C TRP A 249 -31.45 6.05 6.12
N PRO A 250 -30.60 6.54 5.19
CA PRO A 250 -29.19 6.75 5.50
C PRO A 250 -29.06 7.91 6.51
N SER A 251 -28.19 7.73 7.50
CA SER A 251 -27.87 8.72 8.53
C SER A 251 -26.36 8.81 8.72
N THR A 252 -25.89 10.00 9.09
CA THR A 252 -24.51 10.23 9.47
C THR A 252 -24.42 10.93 10.81
N TYR A 253 -23.45 10.58 11.64
CA TYR A 253 -23.25 11.20 12.95
C TYR A 253 -21.78 11.23 13.33
N LYS A 254 -21.43 12.10 14.28
CA LYS A 254 -20.12 12.15 14.95
C LYS A 254 -20.26 11.70 16.39
N VAL A 255 -19.14 11.34 17.01
CA VAL A 255 -19.13 10.78 18.38
C VAL A 255 -18.25 11.63 19.26
N ARG A 256 -18.74 12.06 20.41
CA ARG A 256 -17.90 12.72 21.43
C ARG A 256 -18.13 12.10 22.80
N ASP A 257 -17.21 12.36 23.72
CA ASP A 257 -17.41 11.98 25.11
C ASP A 257 -18.59 12.78 25.69
N ARG A 258 -19.45 12.08 26.44
CA ARG A 258 -20.64 12.70 27.02
C ARG A 258 -20.18 13.71 28.07
N ARG A 259 -20.54 14.99 27.91
CA ARG A 259 -20.25 16.00 28.93
C ARG A 259 -20.94 15.58 30.23
N SER A 260 -20.14 15.35 31.27
CA SER A 260 -20.59 15.07 32.64
C SER A 260 -21.17 16.32 33.30
#